data_AF-A0A7W7HRW1-F1
#
_entry.id   AF-A0A7W7HRW1-F1
#
_cell.length_a   1.000
_cell.length_b   1.000
_cell.length_c   1.000
_cell.angle_alpha   90.00
_cell.angle_beta   90.00
_cell.angle_gamma   90.00
#
_symmetry.space_group_name_H-M   'P 1'
#
loop_
_entity.id
_entity.type
_entity.pdbx_description
1 polymer ?
#
loop_
_entity_poly.entity_id
_entity_poly.type
_entity_poly.pdbx_seq_one_letter_code
_entity_poly.pdbx_strand_id
1 'polypeptide(L)'
;MNRLFRLGPVLRARKAQEDAARGAVLQSRQEIVHAQALVKRRQLDLAGADAPDEGTARAMVASLVARQSMAATLSGAHRMVADAEAAALEKQLVLADAAKRRRAVESMAERHAEAVRAHDLRTEQNNLDEMAVTAKARNAARGVDASSEQRANALRHGNGTASDREDAARRTAGAVAAQRTVVNLGDARQSIDASRSMLALAAKRNAGHAELDDESTTDEITGGRA
;
A
#
# COMPACT_ATOMS: atom_id res chain seq x y z
N MET A 1 -8.12 -15.84 19.91
CA MET A 1 -6.70 -15.45 20.06
C MET A 1 -6.59 -13.95 19.82
N ASN A 2 -5.88 -13.19 20.66
CA ASN A 2 -5.74 -11.75 20.46
C ASN A 2 -4.80 -11.48 19.28
N ARG A 3 -5.31 -10.89 18.20
CA ARG A 3 -4.56 -10.64 16.95
C ARG A 3 -3.55 -9.49 17.08
N LEU A 4 -3.70 -8.66 18.12
CA LEU A 4 -2.83 -7.52 18.33
C LEU A 4 -1.49 -7.96 18.92
N PHE A 5 -0.40 -7.46 18.33
CA PHE A 5 0.94 -7.62 18.88
C PHE A 5 1.05 -6.86 20.21
N ARG A 6 1.18 -7.60 21.32
CA ARG A 6 1.19 -7.04 22.69
C ARG A 6 2.32 -6.02 22.93
N LEU A 7 3.43 -6.13 22.20
CA LEU A 7 4.56 -5.20 22.29
C LEU A 7 4.48 -4.06 21.26
N GLY A 8 3.34 -3.87 20.60
CA GLY A 8 3.11 -2.75 19.67
C GLY A 8 3.44 -1.36 20.26
N PRO A 9 2.99 -1.04 21.50
CA PRO A 9 3.39 0.20 22.18
C PRO A 9 4.90 0.31 22.41
N VAL A 10 5.57 -0.80 22.73
CA VAL A 10 7.03 -0.84 22.95
C VAL A 10 7.77 -0.55 21.65
N LEU A 11 7.32 -1.12 20.52
CA LEU A 11 7.92 -0.83 19.22
C LEU A 11 7.83 0.66 18.85
N ARG A 12 6.69 1.31 19.13
CA ARG A 12 6.53 2.76 18.93
C ARG A 12 7.46 3.56 19.84
N ALA A 13 7.57 3.19 21.10
CA ALA A 13 8.48 3.85 22.04
C ALA A 13 9.95 3.69 21.60
N ARG A 14 10.36 2.51 21.12
CA ARG A 14 11.72 2.28 20.59
C ARG A 14 12.00 3.07 19.32
N LYS A 15 11.01 3.20 18.43
CA LYS A 15 11.13 4.07 17.25
C LYS A 15 11.32 5.54 17.66
N ALA A 16 10.53 6.04 18.60
CA ALA A 16 10.69 7.40 19.13
C ALA A 16 12.06 7.63 19.79
N GLN A 17 12.59 6.63 20.50
CA GLN A 17 13.94 6.69 21.08
C GLN A 17 15.04 6.74 20.00
N GLU A 18 14.91 5.95 18.95
CA GLU A 18 15.82 6.01 17.80
C GLU A 18 15.77 7.39 17.13
N ASP A 19 14.58 7.93 16.90
CA ASP A 19 14.40 9.25 16.27
C ASP A 19 14.96 10.38 17.15
N ALA A 20 14.80 10.30 18.47
CA ALA A 20 15.45 11.23 19.40
C ALA A 20 16.98 11.13 19.34
N ALA A 21 17.53 9.92 19.29
CA ALA A 21 18.97 9.71 19.15
C ALA A 21 19.50 10.23 17.80
N ARG A 22 18.73 10.08 16.71
CA ARG A 22 19.05 10.70 15.40
C ARG A 22 19.10 12.21 15.48
N GLY A 23 18.11 12.83 16.14
CA GLY A 23 18.09 14.28 16.37
C GLY A 23 19.35 14.75 17.11
N ALA A 24 19.76 14.02 18.15
CA ALA A 24 20.96 14.34 18.91
C ALA A 24 22.26 14.26 18.09
N VAL A 25 22.37 13.29 17.17
CA VAL A 25 23.51 13.17 16.23
C VAL A 25 23.51 14.32 15.20
N LEU A 26 22.35 14.72 14.71
CA LEU A 26 22.24 15.86 13.79
C LEU A 26 22.67 17.16 14.49
N GLN A 27 22.23 17.37 15.73
CA GLN A 27 22.66 18.50 16.53
C GLN A 27 24.18 18.50 16.75
N SER A 28 24.79 17.36 17.12
CA SER A 28 26.25 17.33 17.31
C SER A 28 27.04 17.59 16.02
N ARG A 29 26.50 17.18 14.87
CA ARG A 29 27.11 17.54 13.57
C ARG A 29 27.07 19.04 13.32
N GLN A 30 25.97 19.71 13.68
CA GLN A 30 25.89 21.17 13.58
C GLN A 30 26.88 21.83 14.55
N GLU A 31 27.01 21.33 15.77
CA GLU A 31 27.99 21.82 16.76
C GLU A 31 29.43 21.72 16.23
N ILE A 32 29.80 20.61 15.57
CA ILE A 32 31.11 20.47 14.91
C ILE A 32 31.29 21.54 13.83
N VAL A 33 30.30 21.74 12.96
CA VAL A 33 30.37 22.76 11.90
C VAL A 33 30.55 24.17 12.49
N HIS A 34 29.85 24.48 13.57
CA HIS A 34 30.01 25.76 14.28
C HIS A 34 31.42 25.90 14.89
N ALA A 35 31.96 24.85 15.50
CA ALA A 35 33.31 24.86 16.06
C ALA A 35 34.38 25.02 14.96
N GLN A 36 34.21 24.35 13.82
CA GLN A 36 35.09 24.49 12.66
C GLN A 36 35.03 25.91 12.05
N ALA A 37 33.84 26.51 11.99
CA ALA A 37 33.69 27.89 11.56
C ALA A 37 34.41 28.87 12.50
N LEU A 38 34.37 28.61 13.82
CA LEU A 38 35.13 29.39 14.80
C LEU A 38 36.64 29.27 14.57
N VAL A 39 37.15 28.06 14.35
CA VAL A 39 38.56 27.82 13.99
C VAL A 39 38.94 28.63 12.76
N LYS A 40 38.16 28.54 11.68
CA LYS A 40 38.41 29.29 10.44
C LYS A 40 38.46 30.80 10.68
N ARG A 41 37.53 31.33 11.49
CA ARG A 41 37.54 32.75 11.86
C ARG A 41 38.82 33.13 12.61
N ARG A 42 39.23 32.34 13.60
CA ARG A 42 40.47 32.60 14.38
C ARG A 42 41.74 32.48 13.52
N GLN A 43 41.74 31.59 12.54
CA GLN A 43 42.84 31.48 11.57
C GLN A 43 42.93 32.75 10.72
N LEU A 44 41.80 33.27 10.24
CA LEU A 44 41.77 34.53 9.48
C LEU A 44 42.19 35.73 10.35
N ASP A 45 41.71 35.80 11.60
CA ASP A 45 42.12 36.84 12.55
C ASP A 45 43.65 36.82 12.76
N LEU A 46 44.26 35.64 12.93
CA LEU A 46 45.70 35.48 13.11
C LEU A 46 46.49 35.80 11.83
N ALA A 47 45.98 35.41 10.66
CA ALA A 47 46.62 35.66 9.38
C ALA A 47 46.61 37.14 9.00
N GLY A 48 45.53 37.87 9.32
CA GLY A 48 45.40 39.31 9.06
C GLY A 48 46.07 40.21 10.10
N ALA A 49 46.52 39.66 11.24
CA ALA A 49 47.21 40.42 12.27
C ALA A 49 48.67 40.68 11.88
N ASP A 50 48.94 41.54 10.89
CA ASP A 50 50.31 41.80 10.42
C ASP A 50 51.23 42.43 11.48
N ALA A 51 52.54 42.20 11.32
CA ALA A 51 53.54 42.84 12.17
C ALA A 51 53.69 44.28 11.67
N PRO A 52 53.83 45.28 12.57
CA PRO A 52 54.06 46.64 12.12
C PRO A 52 55.38 46.72 11.34
N ASP A 53 55.33 47.20 10.10
CA ASP A 53 56.50 47.34 9.21
C ASP A 53 57.52 48.34 9.76
N GLU A 54 57.04 49.35 10.48
CA GLU A 54 57.84 50.37 11.17
C GLU A 54 57.24 50.65 12.54
N GLY A 55 58.05 50.61 13.59
CA GLY A 55 57.55 50.83 14.95
C GLY A 55 58.63 50.87 16.02
N THR A 56 58.34 51.56 17.12
CA THR A 56 59.18 51.53 18.31
C THR A 56 59.28 50.10 18.86
N ALA A 57 60.38 49.75 19.55
CA ALA A 57 60.56 48.41 20.14
C ALA A 57 59.37 47.95 20.99
N ARG A 58 58.66 48.88 21.65
CA ARG A 58 57.43 48.62 22.41
C ARG A 58 56.28 48.13 21.51
N ALA A 59 56.12 48.70 20.32
CA ALA A 59 55.09 48.30 19.36
C ALA A 59 55.34 46.87 18.81
N MET A 60 56.61 46.52 18.57
CA MET A 60 56.97 45.15 18.16
C MET A 60 56.71 44.12 19.28
N VAL A 61 57.04 44.44 20.53
CA VAL A 61 56.73 43.53 21.65
C VAL A 61 55.22 43.38 21.83
N ALA A 62 54.46 44.47 21.70
CA ALA A 62 53.00 44.42 21.79
C ALA A 62 52.38 43.54 20.68
N SER A 63 52.84 43.66 19.43
CA SER A 63 52.34 42.83 18.33
C SER A 63 52.70 41.35 18.51
N LEU A 64 53.90 41.04 19.04
CA LEU A 64 54.30 39.68 19.36
C LEU A 64 53.38 39.05 20.41
N VAL A 65 53.13 39.77 21.51
CA VAL A 65 52.23 39.29 22.59
C VAL A 65 50.79 39.13 22.06
N ALA A 66 50.32 40.04 21.22
CA ALA A 66 49.00 39.93 20.60
C ALA A 66 48.90 38.67 19.72
N ARG A 67 49.89 38.41 18.86
CA ARG A 67 49.94 37.18 18.04
C ARG A 67 50.00 35.91 18.88
N GLN A 68 50.80 35.90 19.96
CA GLN A 68 50.86 34.76 20.89
C GLN A 68 49.50 34.51 21.55
N SER A 69 48.81 35.56 21.99
CA SER A 69 47.46 35.45 22.53
C SER A 69 46.48 34.89 21.48
N MET A 70 46.52 35.39 20.23
CA MET A 70 45.69 34.87 19.14
C MET A 70 45.98 33.39 18.84
N ALA A 71 47.24 32.99 18.78
CA ALA A 71 47.65 31.59 18.59
C ALA A 71 47.15 30.68 19.72
N ALA A 72 47.18 31.16 20.97
CA ALA A 72 46.59 30.44 22.11
C ALA A 72 45.07 30.29 21.96
N THR A 73 44.35 31.34 21.54
CA THR A 73 42.90 31.24 21.29
C THR A 73 42.55 30.30 20.13
N LEU A 74 43.37 30.28 19.07
CA LEU A 74 43.22 29.34 17.94
C LEU A 74 43.43 27.89 18.41
N SER A 75 44.45 27.65 19.23
CA SER A 75 44.70 26.33 19.84
C SER A 75 43.52 25.88 20.71
N GLY A 76 42.91 26.81 21.45
CA GLY A 76 41.67 26.56 22.19
C GLY A 76 40.50 26.17 21.29
N ALA A 77 40.31 26.89 20.17
CA ALA A 77 39.26 26.58 19.20
C ALA A 77 39.44 25.19 18.56
N HIS A 78 40.69 24.78 18.29
CA HIS A 78 40.97 23.41 17.81
C HIS A 78 40.60 22.33 18.83
N ARG A 79 40.84 22.56 20.13
CA ARG A 79 40.39 21.65 21.18
C ARG A 79 38.87 21.53 21.22
N MET A 80 38.14 22.64 21.07
CA MET A 80 36.68 22.62 21.00
C MET A 80 36.15 21.76 19.85
N VAL A 81 36.82 21.75 18.69
CA VAL A 81 36.46 20.85 17.58
C VAL A 81 36.68 19.39 17.97
N ALA A 82 37.83 19.07 18.56
CA ALA A 82 38.12 17.70 19.00
C ALA A 82 37.12 17.20 20.06
N ASP A 83 36.75 18.05 21.01
CA ASP A 83 35.76 17.74 22.05
C ASP A 83 34.37 17.51 21.43
N ALA A 84 33.97 18.34 20.45
CA ALA A 84 32.71 18.19 19.73
C ALA A 84 32.68 16.90 18.88
N GLU A 85 33.80 16.53 18.25
CA GLU A 85 33.94 15.28 17.51
C GLU A 85 33.86 14.06 18.43
N ALA A 86 34.52 14.09 19.59
CA ALA A 86 34.43 13.03 20.59
C ALA A 86 32.98 12.85 21.08
N ALA A 87 32.30 13.94 21.43
CA ALA A 87 30.90 13.91 21.83
C ALA A 87 29.97 13.38 20.71
N ALA A 88 30.25 13.72 19.44
CA ALA A 88 29.49 13.21 18.31
C ALA A 88 29.67 11.69 18.12
N LEU A 89 30.88 11.15 18.35
CA LEU A 89 31.12 9.71 18.33
C LEU A 89 30.31 8.98 19.41
N GLU A 90 30.26 9.52 20.63
CA GLU A 90 29.42 8.97 21.70
C GLU A 90 27.94 8.93 21.30
N LYS A 91 27.41 10.02 20.74
CA LYS A 91 26.01 10.06 20.26
C LYS A 91 25.74 9.08 19.12
N GLN A 92 26.72 8.83 18.25
CA GLN A 92 26.59 7.80 17.20
C GLN A 92 26.51 6.39 17.79
N LEU A 93 27.28 6.09 18.84
CA LEU A 93 27.19 4.81 19.54
C LEU A 93 25.82 4.62 20.20
N VAL A 94 25.28 5.68 20.82
CA VAL A 94 23.92 5.67 21.39
C VAL A 94 22.86 5.40 20.32
N LEU A 95 22.98 6.05 19.15
CA LEU A 95 22.07 5.79 18.02
C LEU A 95 22.15 4.34 17.53
N ALA A 96 23.37 3.79 17.42
CA ALA A 96 23.56 2.40 16.99
C ALA A 96 22.93 1.41 17.98
N ASP A 97 23.06 1.65 19.29
CA ASP A 97 22.42 0.83 20.33
C ASP A 97 20.89 0.96 20.30
N ALA A 98 20.35 2.19 20.14
CA ALA A 98 18.92 2.40 19.99
C ALA A 98 18.34 1.65 18.77
N ALA A 99 19.04 1.69 17.63
CA ALA A 99 18.66 0.97 16.42
C ALA A 99 18.67 -0.56 16.62
N LYS A 100 19.70 -1.10 17.30
CA LYS A 100 19.76 -2.53 17.65
C LYS A 100 18.57 -2.95 18.51
N ARG A 101 18.24 -2.18 19.54
CA ARG A 101 17.10 -2.44 20.44
C ARG A 101 15.77 -2.41 19.70
N ARG A 102 15.56 -1.47 18.77
CA ARG A 102 14.36 -1.43 17.93
C ARG A 102 14.28 -2.67 17.04
N ARG A 103 15.38 -3.05 16.36
CA ARG A 103 15.39 -4.19 15.43
C ARG A 103 15.06 -5.50 16.12
N ALA A 104 15.50 -5.68 17.37
CA ALA A 104 15.14 -6.85 18.18
C ALA A 104 13.61 -6.97 18.40
N VAL A 105 12.92 -5.86 18.71
CA VAL A 105 11.46 -5.85 18.90
C VAL A 105 10.72 -6.02 17.58
N GLU A 106 11.26 -5.44 16.50
CA GLU A 106 10.71 -5.57 15.14
C GLU A 106 10.73 -7.03 14.68
N SER A 107 11.82 -7.77 14.91
CA SER A 107 11.89 -9.21 14.60
C SER A 107 10.85 -10.04 15.38
N MET A 108 10.57 -9.67 16.64
CA MET A 108 9.49 -10.33 17.40
C MET A 108 8.10 -10.03 16.82
N ALA A 109 7.89 -8.81 16.31
CA ALA A 109 6.65 -8.43 15.64
C ALA A 109 6.46 -9.19 14.33
N GLU A 110 7.52 -9.32 13.54
CA GLU A 110 7.54 -10.11 12.29
C GLU A 110 7.16 -11.57 12.57
N ARG A 111 7.80 -12.23 13.55
CA ARG A 111 7.47 -13.61 13.95
C ARG A 111 6.04 -13.77 14.45
N HIS A 112 5.51 -12.78 15.18
CA HIS A 112 4.13 -12.80 15.62
C HIS A 112 3.17 -12.73 14.43
N ALA A 113 3.43 -11.85 13.46
CA ALA A 113 2.60 -11.75 12.26
C ALA A 113 2.62 -13.04 11.43
N GLU A 114 3.77 -13.72 11.34
CA GLU A 114 3.88 -15.04 10.73
C GLU A 114 3.07 -16.11 11.49
N ALA A 115 3.17 -16.14 12.82
CA ALA A 115 2.42 -17.07 13.64
C ALA A 115 0.89 -16.88 13.51
N VAL A 116 0.43 -15.63 13.47
CA VAL A 116 -0.99 -15.32 13.23
C VAL A 116 -1.44 -15.80 11.84
N ARG A 117 -0.65 -15.52 10.79
CA ARG A 117 -0.96 -16.00 9.43
C ARG A 117 -1.02 -17.53 9.35
N ALA A 118 -0.07 -18.23 9.98
CA ALA A 118 -0.05 -19.68 10.00
C ALA A 118 -1.25 -20.28 10.75
N HIS A 119 -1.66 -19.64 11.86
CA HIS A 119 -2.86 -20.02 12.60
C HIS A 119 -4.13 -19.82 11.78
N ASP A 120 -4.24 -18.67 11.09
CA ASP A 120 -5.40 -18.35 10.26
C ASP A 120 -5.54 -19.36 9.11
N LEU A 121 -4.45 -19.64 8.38
CA LEU A 121 -4.43 -20.66 7.32
C LEU A 121 -4.83 -22.06 7.83
N ARG A 122 -4.33 -22.47 9.01
CA ARG A 122 -4.70 -23.76 9.61
C ARG A 122 -6.18 -23.81 9.98
N THR A 123 -6.71 -22.71 10.51
CA THR A 123 -8.14 -22.61 10.87
C THR A 123 -9.02 -22.66 9.63
N GLU A 124 -8.63 -21.96 8.56
CA GLU A 124 -9.32 -21.99 7.27
C GLU A 124 -9.30 -23.39 6.65
N GLN A 125 -8.16 -24.09 6.68
CA GLN A 125 -8.07 -25.47 6.19
C GLN A 125 -8.97 -26.41 6.98
N ASN A 126 -8.97 -26.32 8.32
CA ASN A 126 -9.84 -27.14 9.16
C ASN A 126 -11.32 -26.89 8.85
N ASN A 127 -11.72 -25.62 8.65
CA ASN A 127 -13.09 -25.29 8.27
C ASN A 127 -13.47 -25.87 6.90
N LEU A 128 -12.56 -25.85 5.92
CA LEU A 128 -12.78 -26.47 4.61
C LEU A 128 -12.92 -27.99 4.72
N ASP A 129 -12.10 -28.63 5.55
CA ASP A 129 -12.16 -30.08 5.77
C ASP A 129 -13.48 -30.48 6.46
N GLU A 130 -13.95 -29.72 7.45
CA GLU A 130 -15.25 -29.91 8.09
C GLU A 130 -16.42 -29.73 7.09
N MET A 131 -16.36 -28.70 6.24
CA MET A 131 -17.34 -28.50 5.18
C MET A 131 -17.34 -29.64 4.15
N ALA A 132 -16.16 -30.16 3.80
CA ALA A 132 -16.02 -31.28 2.88
C ALA A 132 -16.58 -32.58 3.49
N VAL A 133 -16.30 -32.86 4.77
CA VAL A 133 -16.82 -34.03 5.48
C VAL A 133 -18.35 -33.96 5.61
N THR A 134 -18.88 -32.79 5.99
CA THR A 134 -20.35 -32.60 6.11
C THR A 134 -21.06 -32.66 4.77
N ALA A 135 -20.48 -32.11 3.70
CA ALA A 135 -21.01 -32.23 2.34
C ALA A 135 -21.01 -33.68 1.85
N LYS A 136 -19.92 -34.42 2.06
CA LYS A 136 -19.83 -35.85 1.73
C LYS A 136 -20.86 -36.68 2.49
N ALA A 137 -21.02 -36.46 3.79
CA ALA A 137 -22.03 -37.14 4.60
C ALA A 137 -23.46 -36.85 4.10
N ARG A 138 -23.74 -35.60 3.72
CA ARG A 138 -25.03 -35.20 3.14
C ARG A 138 -25.31 -35.86 1.79
N ASN A 139 -24.31 -35.94 0.90
CA ASN A 139 -24.46 -36.60 -0.39
C ASN A 139 -24.70 -38.11 -0.22
N ALA A 140 -23.97 -38.75 0.69
CA ALA A 140 -24.19 -40.15 1.04
C ALA A 140 -25.61 -40.41 1.58
N ALA A 141 -26.11 -39.55 2.49
CA ALA A 141 -27.47 -39.66 3.02
C ALA A 141 -28.57 -39.46 1.94
N ARG A 142 -28.27 -38.72 0.87
CA ARG A 142 -29.18 -38.52 -0.28
C ARG A 142 -29.14 -39.67 -1.28
N GLY A 143 -28.32 -40.71 -1.07
CA GLY A 143 -28.16 -41.81 -2.01
C GLY A 143 -27.47 -41.40 -3.32
N VAL A 144 -26.76 -40.26 -3.33
CA VAL A 144 -25.90 -39.87 -4.44
C VAL A 144 -24.60 -40.68 -4.29
N ASP A 145 -24.60 -41.89 -4.84
CA ASP A 145 -23.40 -42.73 -4.84
C ASP A 145 -22.25 -42.00 -5.55
N ALA A 146 -21.04 -42.10 -5.00
CA ALA A 146 -19.83 -41.53 -5.57
C ALA A 146 -19.58 -41.97 -7.04
N SER A 147 -20.16 -43.10 -7.45
CA SER A 147 -20.14 -43.63 -8.82
C SER A 147 -21.02 -42.84 -9.81
N SER A 148 -22.08 -42.18 -9.32
CA SER A 148 -22.97 -41.31 -10.10
C SER A 148 -22.34 -39.92 -10.32
N GLU A 149 -21.68 -39.37 -9.29
CA GLU A 149 -20.93 -38.12 -9.38
C GLU A 149 -19.67 -38.24 -10.24
N GLN A 150 -18.94 -39.36 -10.22
CA GLN A 150 -17.81 -39.60 -11.14
C GLN A 150 -18.24 -39.60 -12.61
N ARG A 151 -19.42 -40.15 -12.94
CA ARG A 151 -20.00 -40.10 -14.30
C ARG A 151 -20.41 -38.67 -14.69
N ALA A 152 -21.04 -37.93 -13.78
CA ALA A 152 -21.46 -36.55 -14.01
C ALA A 152 -20.26 -35.59 -14.12
N ASN A 153 -19.19 -35.80 -13.35
CA ASN A 153 -18.01 -34.96 -13.35
C ASN A 153 -17.13 -35.19 -14.59
N ALA A 154 -17.04 -36.43 -15.10
CA ALA A 154 -16.42 -36.71 -16.40
C ALA A 154 -17.13 -36.04 -17.57
N LEU A 155 -18.45 -35.81 -17.47
CA LEU A 155 -19.23 -35.05 -18.44
C LEU A 155 -19.09 -33.52 -18.27
N ARG A 156 -18.76 -33.03 -17.07
CA ARG A 156 -18.70 -31.60 -16.73
C ARG A 156 -17.29 -31.00 -16.85
N HIS A 157 -16.27 -31.77 -16.51
CA HIS A 157 -14.86 -31.46 -16.67
C HIS A 157 -14.26 -32.53 -17.59
N GLY A 158 -14.61 -32.45 -18.87
CA GLY A 158 -14.16 -33.42 -19.87
C GLY A 158 -12.65 -33.56 -19.84
N ASN A 159 -12.17 -34.73 -19.39
CA ASN A 159 -10.80 -35.19 -19.56
C ASN A 159 -10.47 -35.53 -21.03
N GLY A 160 -11.19 -34.94 -21.98
CA GLY A 160 -10.91 -35.03 -23.41
C GLY A 160 -9.95 -33.91 -23.81
N THR A 161 -9.00 -34.27 -24.66
CA THR A 161 -8.13 -33.31 -25.33
C THR A 161 -8.99 -32.30 -26.13
N ALA A 162 -8.42 -31.15 -26.52
CA ALA A 162 -9.16 -30.16 -27.30
C ALA A 162 -9.78 -30.77 -28.59
N SER A 163 -9.14 -31.79 -29.17
CA SER A 163 -9.63 -32.55 -30.32
C SER A 163 -10.91 -33.34 -30.00
N ASP A 164 -10.98 -34.01 -28.85
CA ASP A 164 -12.18 -34.78 -28.46
C ASP A 164 -13.40 -33.87 -28.27
N ARG A 165 -13.17 -32.64 -27.79
CA ARG A 165 -14.22 -31.62 -27.66
C ARG A 165 -14.68 -31.08 -29.02
N GLU A 166 -13.78 -30.92 -29.97
CA GLU A 166 -14.10 -30.47 -31.32
C GLU A 166 -14.89 -31.53 -32.11
N ASP A 167 -14.52 -32.79 -31.98
CA ASP A 167 -15.24 -33.90 -32.64
C ASP A 167 -16.62 -34.17 -32.02
N ALA A 168 -16.78 -33.94 -30.72
CA ALA A 168 -18.09 -33.96 -30.08
C ALA A 168 -18.97 -32.79 -30.57
N ALA A 169 -18.40 -31.59 -30.69
CA ALA A 169 -19.10 -30.41 -31.19
C ALA A 169 -19.51 -30.54 -32.68
N ARG A 170 -18.66 -31.12 -33.53
CA ARG A 170 -19.00 -31.39 -34.94
C ARG A 170 -20.12 -32.41 -35.07
N ARG A 171 -20.13 -33.45 -34.23
CA ARG A 171 -21.20 -34.47 -34.21
C ARG A 171 -22.54 -33.88 -33.78
N THR A 172 -22.57 -33.06 -32.73
CA THR A 172 -23.81 -32.39 -32.30
C THR A 172 -24.29 -31.37 -33.33
N ALA A 173 -23.39 -30.59 -33.94
CA ALA A 173 -23.74 -29.66 -35.02
C ALA A 173 -24.32 -30.38 -36.25
N GLY A 174 -23.76 -31.53 -36.65
CA GLY A 174 -24.28 -32.36 -37.73
C GLY A 174 -25.67 -32.94 -37.43
N ALA A 175 -25.91 -33.38 -36.19
CA ALA A 175 -27.21 -33.89 -35.77
C ALA A 175 -28.29 -32.78 -35.76
N VAL A 176 -27.93 -31.58 -35.30
CA VAL A 176 -28.83 -30.41 -35.30
C VAL A 176 -29.14 -29.94 -36.71
N ALA A 177 -28.16 -29.97 -37.62
CA ALA A 177 -28.36 -29.65 -39.03
C ALA A 177 -29.29 -30.66 -39.72
N ALA A 178 -29.18 -31.96 -39.38
CA ALA A 178 -30.05 -33.01 -39.92
C ALA A 178 -31.50 -32.93 -39.39
N GLN A 179 -31.72 -32.36 -38.20
CA GLN A 179 -33.05 -32.17 -37.61
C GLN A 179 -33.74 -30.87 -38.02
N ARG A 180 -33.06 -29.96 -38.74
CA ARG A 180 -33.70 -28.76 -39.27
C ARG A 180 -34.60 -29.15 -40.44
N THR A 181 -35.89 -29.30 -40.16
CA THR A 181 -36.94 -29.20 -41.16
C THR A 181 -36.75 -27.89 -41.93
N VAL A 182 -36.80 -27.95 -43.27
CA VAL A 182 -36.64 -26.80 -44.15
C VAL A 182 -37.77 -25.82 -43.85
N VAL A 183 -37.52 -24.84 -42.99
CA VAL A 183 -38.44 -23.74 -42.73
C VAL A 183 -38.56 -22.95 -44.02
N ASN A 184 -39.71 -23.01 -44.68
CA ASN A 184 -39.98 -22.26 -45.89
C ASN A 184 -40.01 -20.75 -45.55
N LEU A 185 -38.90 -20.05 -45.82
CA LEU A 185 -38.71 -18.64 -45.47
C LEU A 185 -39.70 -17.70 -46.20
N GLY A 186 -40.40 -18.19 -47.23
CA GLY A 186 -41.46 -17.45 -47.91
C GLY A 186 -42.66 -17.17 -47.00
N ASP A 187 -43.12 -18.17 -46.25
CA ASP A 187 -44.29 -18.05 -45.36
C ASP A 187 -44.00 -17.14 -44.15
N ALA A 188 -42.75 -17.17 -43.66
CA ALA A 188 -42.32 -16.31 -42.56
C ALA A 188 -42.29 -14.82 -42.95
N ARG A 189 -41.95 -14.49 -44.20
CA ARG A 189 -42.00 -13.10 -44.68
C ARG A 189 -43.44 -12.62 -44.85
N GLN A 190 -44.32 -13.45 -45.40
CA GLN A 190 -45.73 -13.11 -45.57
C GLN A 190 -46.44 -12.89 -44.22
N SER A 191 -46.12 -13.68 -43.19
CA SER A 191 -46.72 -13.50 -41.86
C SER A 191 -46.23 -12.23 -41.16
N ILE A 192 -44.97 -11.84 -41.35
CA ILE A 192 -44.40 -10.59 -40.81
C ILE A 192 -45.03 -9.37 -41.50
N ASP A 193 -45.18 -9.40 -42.83
CA ASP A 193 -45.77 -8.29 -43.58
C ASP A 193 -47.27 -8.14 -43.27
N ALA A 194 -48.00 -9.25 -43.09
CA ALA A 194 -49.39 -9.23 -42.61
C ALA A 194 -49.51 -8.67 -41.18
N SER A 195 -48.56 -8.96 -40.30
CA SER A 195 -48.55 -8.42 -38.93
C SER A 195 -48.25 -6.92 -38.92
N ARG A 196 -47.36 -6.44 -39.81
CA ARG A 196 -47.05 -5.02 -39.95
C ARG A 196 -48.22 -4.20 -40.47
N SER A 197 -48.96 -4.71 -41.44
CA SER A 197 -50.13 -4.01 -41.99
C SER A 197 -51.25 -3.86 -40.95
N MET A 198 -51.47 -4.89 -40.12
CA MET A 198 -52.42 -4.84 -39.00
C MET A 198 -52.02 -3.80 -37.94
N LEU A 199 -50.74 -3.74 -37.57
CA LEU A 199 -50.23 -2.76 -36.60
C LEU A 199 -50.31 -1.32 -37.12
N ALA A 200 -50.05 -1.09 -38.41
CA ALA A 200 -50.14 0.24 -39.03
C ALA A 200 -51.59 0.77 -39.06
N LEU A 201 -52.57 -0.11 -39.25
CA LEU A 201 -54.00 0.24 -39.18
C LEU A 201 -54.44 0.57 -37.75
N ALA A 202 -53.94 -0.15 -36.74
CA ALA A 202 -54.23 0.11 -35.33
C ALA A 202 -53.65 1.47 -34.86
N ALA A 203 -52.42 1.79 -35.27
CA ALA A 203 -51.77 3.04 -34.88
C ALA A 203 -52.49 4.29 -35.42
N LYS A 204 -53.08 4.23 -36.62
CA LYS A 204 -53.85 5.35 -37.20
C LYS A 204 -55.16 5.64 -36.47
N ARG A 205 -55.73 4.69 -35.72
CA ARG A 205 -56.97 4.93 -34.95
C ARG A 205 -56.75 5.67 -33.63
N ASN A 206 -55.58 5.54 -32.99
CA ASN A 206 -55.34 6.10 -31.65
C ASN A 206 -54.86 7.56 -31.65
N ALA A 207 -54.43 8.12 -32.77
CA ALA A 207 -53.87 9.47 -32.81
C ALA A 207 -54.92 10.60 -32.74
N GLY A 208 -56.23 10.29 -32.79
CA GLY A 208 -57.30 11.30 -32.80
C GLY A 208 -57.88 11.69 -31.43
N HIS A 209 -57.44 11.08 -30.32
CA HIS A 209 -58.17 11.16 -29.05
C HIS A 209 -57.37 11.72 -27.85
N ALA A 210 -56.20 12.31 -28.06
CA ALA A 210 -55.29 12.71 -26.99
C ALA A 210 -54.98 14.22 -26.95
N GLU A 211 -56.02 15.06 -27.07
CA GLU A 211 -55.98 16.44 -26.60
C GLU A 211 -57.19 16.65 -25.69
N LEU A 212 -56.95 16.79 -24.38
CA LEU A 212 -57.63 17.65 -23.39
C LEU A 212 -57.42 17.10 -21.95
N ASP A 213 -57.29 18.05 -21.01
CA ASP A 213 -57.21 17.97 -19.54
C ASP A 213 -55.75 17.92 -18.98
N ASP A 214 -55.11 19.03 -18.56
CA ASP A 214 -55.45 19.99 -17.47
C ASP A 214 -55.54 19.24 -16.11
N GLU A 215 -54.97 19.62 -14.97
CA GLU A 215 -54.67 20.93 -14.38
C GLU A 215 -53.85 20.68 -13.08
N SER A 216 -53.11 21.70 -12.64
CA SER A 216 -52.46 21.98 -11.33
C SER A 216 -52.53 21.00 -10.12
N THR A 217 -51.39 20.83 -9.43
CA THR A 217 -51.36 20.88 -7.94
C THR A 217 -49.96 21.27 -7.43
N THR A 218 -49.87 22.46 -6.82
CA THR A 218 -48.77 22.95 -5.98
C THR A 218 -48.91 22.46 -4.54
N ASP A 219 -47.80 22.39 -3.80
CA ASP A 219 -47.59 22.82 -2.39
C ASP A 219 -46.48 21.97 -1.75
N GLU A 220 -45.29 22.53 -1.50
CA GLU A 220 -44.90 23.23 -0.26
C GLU A 220 -44.97 22.36 1.02
N ILE A 221 -43.83 21.78 1.43
CA ILE A 221 -43.55 21.54 2.87
C ILE A 221 -42.06 21.81 3.15
N THR A 222 -41.83 22.81 3.99
CA THR A 222 -40.58 23.21 4.64
C THR A 222 -40.38 22.49 5.98
N GLY A 223 -39.12 22.41 6.45
CA GLY A 223 -38.74 22.07 7.83
C GLY A 223 -37.52 21.15 7.88
N GLY A 224 -36.36 21.45 8.45
CA GLY A 224 -36.05 22.37 9.54
C GLY A 224 -35.79 21.59 10.83
N ARG A 225 -34.51 21.35 11.18
CA ARG A 225 -33.97 21.01 12.52
C ARG A 225 -32.43 21.00 12.40
N ALA A 226 -31.75 22.01 12.93
CA ALA A 226 -31.29 22.16 14.33
C ALA A 226 -30.13 21.22 14.65
#